data_AF-A0A1Z4LXT7-F1
#
_entry.id   AF-A0A1Z4LXT7-F1
#
_cell.length_a   1.000
_cell.length_b   1.000
_cell.length_c   1.000
_cell.angle_alpha   90.00
_cell.angle_beta   90.00
_cell.angle_gamma   90.00
#
_symmetry.space_group_name_H-M   'P 1'
#
loop_
_entity.id
_entity.type
_entity.pdbx_description
1 polymer ?
#
loop_
_entity_poly.entity_id
_entity_poly.type
_entity_poly.pdbx_seq_one_letter_code
_entity_poly.pdbx_strand_id
1 'polypeptide(L)'
;MSYRKMKRKGGRPRKTTLTLREDMQVENNPEQLNMNNNESQTNEKNYDWDKEIDGSEITKEVTETPINEEVKVEPINSNDDSEEKQQASANGFVRVNKENSFKEPTIIHLIDGEKGGCGKSFFSRTFIEYCNSIAYDIAIVDADISNKDIATIYPNVEVAFFSDDEKLAFEADKIFDLAFEKSVLVNLPAQVYSNVTNWIQRNDLVNLGRDNSIKFIKWFVCMGGVDSVNFFLQSLNDFGNDIIHVFVRNQGLCDDWEYIKEMPEFKSAIDDYNFIVMDFPKFPFWERNMIDRLGITFDMAIAHPELKVIPKQRVKNFLKVAYASLAATELIQ
;
A
#
# COMPACT_ATOMS: atom_id res chain seq x y z
N MET A 1 -0.02 -73.21 12.67
CA MET A 1 -0.77 -71.93 12.52
C MET A 1 -0.35 -71.31 11.20
N SER A 2 -1.28 -71.30 10.25
CA SER A 2 -1.12 -70.81 8.88
C SER A 2 -1.73 -69.41 8.78
N TYR A 3 -1.20 -68.54 7.92
CA TYR A 3 -1.95 -67.94 6.80
C TYR A 3 -1.16 -66.78 6.19
N ARG A 4 -0.74 -66.95 4.92
CA ARG A 4 -0.31 -65.88 4.03
C ARG A 4 -0.84 -66.16 2.63
N LYS A 5 -1.68 -65.27 2.09
CA LYS A 5 -1.86 -65.08 0.64
C LYS A 5 -2.54 -63.73 0.37
N MET A 6 -1.83 -62.86 -0.34
CA MET A 6 -2.34 -61.63 -0.95
C MET A 6 -3.03 -61.92 -2.29
N LYS A 7 -4.06 -61.12 -2.63
CA LYS A 7 -4.64 -60.98 -3.97
C LYS A 7 -4.08 -59.74 -4.67
N ARG A 8 -4.00 -59.83 -6.01
CA ARG A 8 -3.46 -58.89 -7.01
C ARG A 8 -4.41 -57.73 -7.36
N LYS A 9 -3.82 -56.64 -7.88
CA LYS A 9 -4.15 -55.83 -9.11
C LYS A 9 -3.41 -54.49 -8.98
N GLY A 10 -2.79 -53.82 -9.96
CA GLY A 10 -2.48 -54.00 -11.39
C GLY A 10 -1.96 -52.61 -11.86
N GLY A 11 -0.71 -52.50 -12.33
CA GLY A 11 -0.29 -51.94 -13.65
C GLY A 11 -0.50 -50.43 -13.84
N ARG A 12 0.46 -49.58 -14.24
CA ARG A 12 1.59 -49.73 -15.20
C ARG A 12 2.57 -48.54 -15.05
N PRO A 13 3.89 -48.70 -15.32
CA PRO A 13 4.91 -47.63 -15.17
C PRO A 13 5.40 -46.98 -16.49
N ARG A 14 6.10 -45.85 -16.34
CA ARG A 14 6.90 -45.05 -17.31
C ARG A 14 7.98 -45.85 -18.08
N LYS A 15 8.40 -45.33 -19.24
CA LYS A 15 9.81 -45.12 -19.72
C LYS A 15 9.80 -44.53 -21.15
N THR A 16 10.46 -43.40 -21.48
CA THR A 16 11.91 -43.11 -21.65
C THR A 16 12.44 -43.42 -23.07
N THR A 17 12.70 -42.34 -23.82
CA THR A 17 13.76 -42.00 -24.81
C THR A 17 14.33 -43.05 -25.77
N LEU A 18 14.51 -42.66 -27.04
CA LEU A 18 15.80 -42.72 -27.77
C LEU A 18 15.74 -41.99 -29.13
N THR A 19 16.90 -41.42 -29.46
CA THR A 19 17.34 -40.55 -30.57
C THR A 19 17.50 -41.24 -31.93
N LEU A 20 17.49 -40.47 -33.03
CA LEU A 20 18.54 -40.43 -34.08
C LEU A 20 18.21 -39.38 -35.18
N ARG A 21 19.26 -38.71 -35.66
CA ARG A 21 19.33 -37.73 -36.77
C ARG A 21 19.38 -38.45 -38.12
N GLU A 22 18.93 -37.79 -39.20
CA GLU A 22 19.69 -37.63 -40.45
C GLU A 22 18.97 -36.68 -41.44
N ASP A 23 19.79 -35.93 -42.17
CA ASP A 23 19.48 -34.79 -43.05
C ASP A 23 18.91 -35.19 -44.42
N MET A 24 18.15 -34.28 -45.07
CA MET A 24 18.29 -34.00 -46.52
C MET A 24 17.50 -32.75 -46.94
N GLN A 25 18.20 -31.84 -47.62
CA GLN A 25 17.68 -30.68 -48.36
C GLN A 25 17.30 -31.07 -49.80
N VAL A 26 16.23 -30.48 -50.38
CA VAL A 26 16.04 -30.12 -51.82
C VAL A 26 14.85 -29.12 -51.88
N GLU A 27 15.06 -27.80 -52.00
CA GLU A 27 14.96 -26.92 -53.20
C GLU A 27 13.55 -26.70 -53.84
N ASN A 28 13.19 -25.40 -53.95
CA ASN A 28 12.65 -24.63 -55.11
C ASN A 28 11.37 -25.13 -55.85
N ASN A 29 10.36 -24.35 -56.28
CA ASN A 29 9.98 -22.93 -56.32
C ASN A 29 8.46 -22.88 -56.73
N PRO A 30 7.82 -21.80 -57.26
CA PRO A 30 6.54 -21.24 -56.80
C PRO A 30 5.39 -21.41 -57.82
N GLU A 31 4.32 -20.58 -57.71
CA GLU A 31 3.11 -20.45 -58.56
C GLU A 31 1.90 -21.28 -58.05
N GLN A 32 0.65 -20.80 -57.98
CA GLN A 32 -0.04 -19.60 -58.45
C GLN A 32 -1.38 -19.48 -57.68
N LEU A 33 -1.81 -18.23 -57.46
CA LEU A 33 -3.19 -17.69 -57.48
C LEU A 33 -4.39 -18.61 -57.17
N ASN A 34 -5.16 -18.25 -56.14
CA ASN A 34 -6.56 -17.90 -56.38
C ASN A 34 -7.19 -17.05 -55.27
N MET A 35 -7.80 -15.94 -55.69
CA MET A 35 -8.70 -15.13 -54.89
C MET A 35 -9.95 -15.93 -54.53
N ASN A 36 -10.42 -15.76 -53.30
CA ASN A 36 -11.86 -15.76 -53.03
C ASN A 36 -12.14 -14.82 -51.86
N ASN A 37 -12.85 -13.74 -52.20
CA ASN A 37 -13.55 -12.88 -51.26
C ASN A 37 -14.58 -13.72 -50.51
N ASN A 38 -14.59 -13.62 -49.18
CA ASN A 38 -15.81 -13.73 -48.42
C ASN A 38 -15.73 -12.77 -47.24
N GLU A 39 -16.49 -11.68 -47.38
CA GLU A 39 -16.88 -10.78 -46.32
C GLU A 39 -17.48 -11.61 -45.17
N SER A 40 -16.93 -11.44 -43.97
CA SER A 40 -17.60 -11.82 -42.74
C SER A 40 -17.72 -10.58 -41.90
N GLN A 41 -18.95 -10.08 -41.84
CA GLN A 41 -19.41 -8.98 -41.02
C GLN A 41 -19.00 -9.23 -39.56
N THR A 42 -18.09 -8.41 -39.05
CA THR A 42 -17.81 -8.34 -37.62
C THR A 42 -18.91 -7.51 -36.96
N ASN A 43 -19.72 -8.17 -36.14
CA ASN A 43 -20.64 -7.53 -35.20
C ASN A 43 -19.85 -6.64 -34.22
N GLU A 44 -19.69 -5.37 -34.55
CA GLU A 44 -19.30 -4.33 -33.59
C GLU A 44 -20.48 -4.08 -32.65
N LYS A 45 -20.40 -4.63 -31.43
CA LYS A 45 -21.22 -4.19 -30.32
C LYS A 45 -20.69 -2.83 -29.84
N ASN A 46 -21.23 -1.76 -30.43
CA ASN A 46 -21.16 -0.42 -29.85
C ASN A 46 -21.95 -0.41 -28.53
N TYR A 47 -21.25 -0.30 -27.41
CA TYR A 47 -21.85 0.00 -26.11
C TYR A 47 -21.89 1.52 -25.94
N ASP A 48 -23.07 2.08 -26.19
CA ASP A 48 -23.44 3.46 -25.93
C ASP A 48 -23.68 3.64 -24.42
N TRP A 49 -22.88 4.47 -23.77
CA TRP A 49 -22.94 4.73 -22.32
C TRP A 49 -23.77 5.97 -21.95
N ASP A 50 -24.46 6.61 -22.90
CA ASP A 50 -25.17 7.88 -22.67
C ASP A 50 -26.69 7.73 -22.49
N LYS A 51 -27.13 6.85 -21.58
CA LYS A 51 -28.51 6.86 -21.10
C LYS A 51 -28.60 6.50 -19.62
N GLU A 52 -28.60 7.53 -18.78
CA GLU A 52 -29.40 7.62 -17.54
C GLU A 52 -29.08 8.92 -16.79
N ILE A 53 -29.47 10.09 -17.32
CA ILE A 53 -29.76 11.28 -16.50
C ILE A 53 -30.85 12.11 -17.20
N ASP A 54 -32.11 11.94 -16.76
CA ASP A 54 -33.18 12.95 -16.74
C ASP A 54 -34.33 12.37 -15.90
N GLY A 55 -34.93 13.01 -14.89
CA GLY A 55 -34.75 14.33 -14.32
C GLY A 55 -35.73 14.59 -13.17
N SER A 56 -35.53 15.73 -12.51
CA SER A 56 -36.54 16.61 -11.87
C SER A 56 -37.22 16.12 -10.55
N GLU A 57 -37.50 16.92 -9.52
CA GLU A 57 -37.77 18.35 -9.41
C GLU A 57 -37.34 19.00 -8.08
N ILE A 58 -37.25 20.32 -8.15
CA ILE A 58 -36.96 21.34 -7.14
C ILE A 58 -38.24 21.75 -6.40
N THR A 59 -38.15 22.06 -5.11
CA THR A 59 -38.89 23.21 -4.53
C THR A 59 -38.03 23.95 -3.51
N LYS A 60 -38.00 25.28 -3.66
CA LYS A 60 -37.37 26.29 -2.79
C LYS A 60 -38.47 27.02 -2.02
N GLU A 61 -38.17 27.50 -0.82
CA GLU A 61 -38.56 28.79 -0.21
C GLU A 61 -37.88 28.86 1.18
N VAL A 62 -36.85 29.69 1.42
CA VAL A 62 -36.79 31.14 1.73
C VAL A 62 -37.54 31.54 3.01
N THR A 63 -36.80 32.04 4.02
CA THR A 63 -37.08 33.32 4.72
C THR A 63 -35.94 33.72 5.66
N GLU A 64 -35.77 35.04 5.80
CA GLU A 64 -34.62 35.77 6.34
C GLU A 64 -34.69 36.03 7.87
N THR A 65 -33.52 36.44 8.40
CA THR A 65 -33.08 37.05 9.69
C THR A 65 -33.96 38.22 10.24
N PRO A 66 -33.71 38.90 11.41
CA PRO A 66 -32.44 39.11 12.17
C PRO A 66 -32.50 39.29 13.72
N ILE A 67 -31.34 39.51 14.37
CA ILE A 67 -30.96 40.64 15.28
C ILE A 67 -29.96 40.25 16.41
N ASN A 68 -28.85 41.00 16.42
CA ASN A 68 -27.94 41.53 17.48
C ASN A 68 -27.74 40.80 18.82
N GLU A 69 -26.47 40.69 19.27
CA GLU A 69 -25.85 41.68 20.20
C GLU A 69 -24.35 41.41 20.44
N GLU A 70 -23.58 42.50 20.46
CA GLU A 70 -22.17 42.59 20.83
C GLU A 70 -22.00 42.69 22.36
N VAL A 71 -20.96 42.08 22.93
CA VAL A 71 -20.28 42.62 24.12
C VAL A 71 -18.77 42.37 24.02
N LYS A 72 -18.00 43.47 24.06
CA LYS A 72 -16.54 43.55 24.29
C LYS A 72 -16.24 43.74 25.79
N VAL A 73 -15.00 43.40 26.19
CA VAL A 73 -14.02 44.12 27.07
C VAL A 73 -13.22 43.05 27.87
N GLU A 74 -11.95 42.71 27.58
CA GLU A 74 -10.63 43.36 27.79
C GLU A 74 -10.00 43.18 29.21
N PRO A 75 -8.65 43.31 29.39
CA PRO A 75 -7.76 42.23 29.86
C PRO A 75 -7.12 42.49 31.24
N ILE A 76 -6.37 41.50 31.78
CA ILE A 76 -5.56 41.66 32.99
C ILE A 76 -4.09 41.37 32.69
N ASN A 77 -3.26 42.41 32.87
CA ASN A 77 -1.81 42.34 33.05
C ASN A 77 -1.47 42.12 34.52
N SER A 78 -0.43 41.35 34.80
CA SER A 78 0.43 41.58 35.98
C SER A 78 1.84 41.05 35.70
N ASN A 79 2.78 41.99 35.62
CA ASN A 79 4.21 41.76 35.80
C ASN A 79 4.48 41.40 37.27
N ASP A 80 5.47 40.56 37.54
CA ASP A 80 6.36 40.82 38.68
C ASP A 80 7.76 40.24 38.43
N ASP A 81 8.74 41.12 38.61
CA ASP A 81 10.18 40.88 38.56
C ASP A 81 10.65 40.24 39.88
N SER A 82 11.67 39.38 39.81
CA SER A 82 12.70 39.36 40.85
C SER A 82 13.98 38.71 40.32
N GLU A 83 14.95 39.57 40.05
CA GLU A 83 16.37 39.25 39.94
C GLU A 83 16.91 38.83 41.32
N GLU A 84 17.68 37.73 41.37
CA GLU A 84 18.62 37.50 42.46
C GLU A 84 20.00 37.11 41.91
N LYS A 85 21.01 37.86 42.34
CA LYS A 85 22.41 37.78 41.91
C LYS A 85 23.23 36.88 42.84
N GLN A 86 24.12 36.11 42.18
CA GLN A 86 25.46 35.69 42.61
C GLN A 86 25.62 34.60 43.68
N GLN A 87 26.28 33.50 43.29
CA GLN A 87 27.58 33.12 43.87
C GLN A 87 28.35 32.16 42.96
N ALA A 88 29.64 32.44 42.79
CA ALA A 88 30.58 31.65 42.01
C ALA A 88 31.05 30.42 42.81
N SER A 89 31.12 29.26 42.16
CA SER A 89 32.01 28.18 42.57
C SER A 89 32.55 27.46 41.35
N ALA A 90 33.88 27.30 41.34
CA ALA A 90 34.63 26.62 40.32
C ALA A 90 34.38 25.10 40.42
N ASN A 91 33.92 24.50 39.33
CA ASN A 91 34.21 23.13 38.94
C ASN A 91 33.93 23.01 37.45
N GLY A 92 34.95 22.65 36.68
CA GLY A 92 34.84 22.41 35.25
C GLY A 92 33.97 21.19 34.98
N PHE A 93 32.66 21.40 34.92
CA PHE A 93 31.74 20.50 34.27
C PHE A 93 31.74 20.83 32.79
N VAL A 94 32.11 19.85 31.97
CA VAL A 94 31.73 19.82 30.56
C VAL A 94 30.22 19.96 30.52
N ARG A 95 29.73 21.14 30.15
CA ARG A 95 28.33 21.30 29.75
C ARG A 95 28.17 20.49 28.48
N VAL A 96 27.76 19.23 28.63
CA VAL A 96 27.01 18.58 27.57
C VAL A 96 25.77 19.43 27.43
N ASN A 97 25.75 20.31 26.44
CA ASN A 97 24.53 20.94 26.00
C ASN A 97 23.65 19.77 25.55
N LYS A 98 22.79 19.32 26.45
CA LYS A 98 21.61 18.55 26.10
C LYS A 98 20.70 19.56 25.40
N GLU A 99 21.06 19.92 24.18
CA GLU A 99 20.06 20.35 23.22
C GLU A 99 19.15 19.13 23.11
N ASN A 100 18.11 19.10 23.93
CA ASN A 100 16.90 18.35 23.58
C ASN A 100 16.35 19.07 22.34
N SER A 101 17.00 18.88 21.20
CA SER A 101 16.34 19.01 19.92
C SER A 101 15.25 17.94 19.98
N PHE A 102 14.01 18.37 20.22
CA PHE A 102 12.87 17.49 20.04
C PHE A 102 12.95 17.00 18.59
N LYS A 103 13.34 15.74 18.43
CA LYS A 103 13.33 15.10 17.13
C LYS A 103 11.87 14.98 16.73
N GLU A 104 11.53 15.52 15.56
CA GLU A 104 10.19 15.35 15.00
C GLU A 104 9.86 13.84 14.93
N PRO A 105 8.66 13.44 15.38
CA PRO A 105 8.29 12.04 15.38
C PRO A 105 8.24 11.51 13.95
N THR A 106 8.85 10.36 13.72
CA THR A 106 8.88 9.70 12.41
C THR A 106 8.04 8.43 12.44
N ILE A 107 7.63 7.98 11.26
CA ILE A 107 6.75 6.83 11.12
C ILE A 107 7.32 5.86 10.09
N ILE A 108 7.36 4.58 10.44
CA ILE A 108 7.59 3.49 9.50
C ILE A 108 6.22 2.96 9.05
N HIS A 109 5.85 3.28 7.81
CA HIS A 109 4.64 2.80 7.14
C HIS A 109 4.94 1.49 6.40
N LEU A 110 4.53 0.37 6.96
CA LEU A 110 4.65 -0.96 6.36
C LEU A 110 3.43 -1.23 5.47
N ILE A 111 3.62 -1.35 4.16
CA ILE A 111 2.55 -1.72 3.22
C ILE A 111 2.53 -3.24 3.06
N ASP A 112 1.57 -3.89 3.72
CA ASP A 112 1.41 -5.34 3.76
C ASP A 112 0.07 -5.77 3.09
N GLY A 113 -0.17 -7.06 3.03
CA GLY A 113 -1.36 -7.72 2.51
C GLY A 113 -1.16 -9.23 2.33
N GLU A 114 0.05 -9.74 2.57
CA GLU A 114 0.52 -11.15 2.51
C GLU A 114 0.32 -11.91 1.19
N LYS A 115 -0.81 -11.75 0.51
CA LYS A 115 -1.09 -12.36 -0.78
C LYS A 115 -0.43 -11.59 -1.92
N GLY A 116 0.07 -12.34 -2.91
CA GLY A 116 0.48 -11.78 -4.19
C GLY A 116 -0.74 -11.20 -4.93
N GLY A 117 -0.58 -10.03 -5.56
CA GLY A 117 -1.64 -9.41 -6.35
C GLY A 117 -2.77 -8.73 -5.56
N CYS A 118 -2.67 -8.57 -4.23
CA CYS A 118 -3.67 -7.81 -3.45
C CYS A 118 -3.61 -6.28 -3.68
N GLY A 119 -2.57 -5.79 -4.35
CA GLY A 119 -2.43 -4.38 -4.73
C GLY A 119 -1.42 -3.56 -3.92
N LYS A 120 -0.53 -4.19 -3.14
CA LYS A 120 0.51 -3.50 -2.33
C LYS A 120 1.30 -2.46 -3.12
N SER A 121 1.98 -2.85 -4.19
CA SER A 121 2.77 -1.92 -5.00
C SER A 121 1.92 -0.77 -5.54
N PHE A 122 0.70 -1.04 -5.99
CA PHE A 122 -0.20 -0.01 -6.53
C PHE A 122 -0.68 0.97 -5.43
N PHE A 123 -0.95 0.46 -4.23
CA PHE A 123 -1.22 1.28 -3.06
C PHE A 123 0.00 2.14 -2.67
N SER A 124 1.19 1.54 -2.59
CA SER A 124 2.46 2.22 -2.32
C SER A 124 2.72 3.36 -3.31
N ARG A 125 2.51 3.13 -4.62
CA ARG A 125 2.63 4.18 -5.65
C ARG A 125 1.66 5.33 -5.39
N THR A 126 0.40 5.02 -5.07
CA THR A 126 -0.60 6.05 -4.75
C THR A 126 -0.24 6.82 -3.47
N PHE A 127 0.30 6.14 -2.47
CA PHE A 127 0.78 6.73 -1.23
C PHE A 127 1.93 7.71 -1.50
N ILE A 128 2.94 7.30 -2.28
CA ILE A 128 4.07 8.18 -2.66
C ILE A 128 3.57 9.45 -3.33
N GLU A 129 2.59 9.33 -4.21
CA GLU A 129 2.07 10.46 -4.98
C GLU A 129 1.21 11.39 -4.11
N TYR A 130 0.53 10.83 -3.11
CA TYR A 130 -0.12 11.62 -2.07
C TYR A 130 0.92 12.41 -1.27
N CYS A 131 1.98 11.78 -0.78
CA CYS A 131 3.08 12.45 -0.06
C CYS A 131 3.69 13.57 -0.91
N ASN A 132 3.98 13.32 -2.19
CA ASN A 132 4.47 14.32 -3.11
C ASN A 132 3.50 15.51 -3.24
N SER A 133 2.18 15.24 -3.30
CA SER A 133 1.16 16.28 -3.46
C SER A 133 1.03 17.22 -2.27
N ILE A 134 1.39 16.76 -1.07
CA ILE A 134 1.37 17.55 0.18
C ILE A 134 2.78 17.93 0.65
N ALA A 135 3.81 17.66 -0.16
CA ALA A 135 5.22 17.87 0.17
C ALA A 135 5.68 17.19 1.49
N TYR A 136 5.11 16.02 1.80
CA TYR A 136 5.53 15.20 2.93
C TYR A 136 6.85 14.49 2.62
N ASP A 137 7.95 14.89 3.27
CA ASP A 137 9.27 14.27 3.06
C ASP A 137 9.30 12.87 3.70
N ILE A 138 9.37 11.86 2.84
CA ILE A 138 9.34 10.45 3.22
C ILE A 138 10.43 9.70 2.45
N ALA A 139 11.16 8.83 3.13
CA ALA A 139 12.06 7.88 2.49
C ALA A 139 11.24 6.70 1.93
N ILE A 140 11.62 6.20 0.75
CA ILE A 140 10.92 5.08 0.11
C ILE A 140 11.84 3.87 0.11
N VAL A 141 11.34 2.76 0.62
CA VAL A 141 12.03 1.47 0.62
C VAL A 141 11.18 0.45 -0.16
N ASP A 142 11.78 -0.15 -1.18
CA ASP A 142 11.19 -1.29 -1.89
C ASP A 142 11.83 -2.58 -1.37
N ALA A 143 11.07 -3.33 -0.56
CA ALA A 143 11.51 -4.61 -0.03
C ALA A 143 11.09 -5.80 -0.91
N ASP A 144 10.28 -5.57 -1.96
CA ASP A 144 9.91 -6.59 -2.93
C ASP A 144 10.98 -6.73 -4.02
N ILE A 145 12.05 -7.45 -3.69
CA ILE A 145 13.13 -7.73 -4.63
C ILE A 145 12.70 -8.62 -5.82
N SER A 146 11.56 -9.31 -5.70
CA SER A 146 11.04 -10.20 -6.74
C SER A 146 10.31 -9.44 -7.84
N ASN A 147 9.65 -8.34 -7.47
CA ASN A 147 8.97 -7.45 -8.39
C ASN A 147 9.21 -5.98 -7.99
N LYS A 148 10.26 -5.38 -8.57
CA LYS A 148 10.74 -4.03 -8.24
C LYS A 148 9.89 -2.92 -8.87
N ASP A 149 8.58 -2.97 -8.61
CA ASP A 149 7.59 -2.05 -9.19
C ASP A 149 7.80 -0.62 -8.70
N ILE A 150 8.33 -0.41 -7.48
CA ILE A 150 8.53 0.92 -6.93
C ILE A 150 9.88 1.47 -7.39
N ALA A 151 10.96 0.70 -7.17
CA ALA A 151 12.31 1.13 -7.51
C ALA A 151 12.56 1.35 -9.02
N THR A 152 11.73 0.75 -9.88
CA THR A 152 11.80 0.98 -11.34
C THR A 152 11.08 2.26 -11.78
N ILE A 153 10.08 2.71 -11.02
CA ILE A 153 9.19 3.81 -11.43
C ILE A 153 9.58 5.12 -10.73
N TYR A 154 10.01 5.07 -9.48
CA TYR A 154 10.34 6.24 -8.67
C TYR A 154 11.85 6.37 -8.47
N PRO A 155 12.41 7.60 -8.51
CA PRO A 155 13.79 7.84 -8.15
C PRO A 155 13.98 7.78 -6.63
N ASN A 156 15.23 7.67 -6.19
CA ASN A 156 15.62 7.73 -4.77
C ASN A 156 14.93 6.68 -3.88
N VAL A 157 14.69 5.49 -4.45
CA VAL A 157 14.15 4.34 -3.73
C VAL A 157 15.29 3.50 -3.19
N GLU A 158 15.27 3.27 -1.88
CA GLU A 158 16.17 2.36 -1.21
C GLU A 158 15.65 0.92 -1.34
N VAL A 159 16.56 -0.05 -1.29
CA VAL A 159 16.21 -1.47 -1.30
C VAL A 159 16.58 -2.05 0.06
N ALA A 160 15.66 -2.81 0.64
CA ALA A 160 15.89 -3.62 1.84
C ALA A 160 15.38 -5.04 1.58
N PHE A 161 15.70 -5.99 2.44
CA PHE A 161 15.11 -7.31 2.34
C PHE A 161 14.96 -7.96 3.71
N PHE A 162 13.92 -8.77 3.83
CA PHE A 162 13.61 -9.51 5.05
C PHE A 162 14.01 -10.97 4.86
N SER A 163 14.98 -11.43 5.64
CA SER A 163 15.51 -12.79 5.57
C SER A 163 15.37 -13.52 6.89
N ASP A 164 15.12 -14.83 6.81
CA ASP A 164 15.23 -15.73 7.96
C ASP A 164 16.67 -16.21 8.22
N ASP A 165 17.60 -15.96 7.28
CA ASP A 165 19.02 -16.17 7.52
C ASP A 165 19.50 -15.09 8.49
N GLU A 166 19.89 -15.51 9.69
CA GLU A 166 20.45 -14.65 10.74
C GLU A 166 21.60 -13.79 10.24
N LYS A 167 22.40 -14.29 9.30
CA LYS A 167 23.52 -13.55 8.71
C LYS A 167 23.09 -12.40 7.83
N LEU A 168 21.84 -12.39 7.38
CA LEU A 168 21.28 -11.36 6.52
C LEU A 168 20.12 -10.61 7.18
N ALA A 169 19.83 -10.89 8.45
CA ALA A 169 18.74 -10.23 9.19
C ALA A 169 18.96 -8.71 9.29
N PHE A 170 20.23 -8.27 9.29
CA PHE A 170 20.62 -6.86 9.38
C PHE A 170 20.18 -6.02 8.18
N GLU A 171 19.77 -6.63 7.08
CA GLU A 171 19.49 -5.92 5.83
C GLU A 171 18.15 -5.18 5.86
N ALA A 172 17.25 -5.60 6.76
CA ALA A 172 16.04 -4.86 7.09
C ALA A 172 16.31 -3.68 8.04
N ASP A 173 17.42 -3.67 8.79
CA ASP A 173 17.70 -2.66 9.82
C ASP A 173 17.83 -1.25 9.23
N LYS A 174 18.25 -1.15 7.97
CA LYS A 174 18.30 0.12 7.23
C LYS A 174 16.95 0.85 7.22
N ILE A 175 15.82 0.13 7.27
CA ILE A 175 14.49 0.74 7.38
C ILE A 175 14.38 1.56 8.67
N PHE A 176 14.84 0.98 9.78
CA PHE A 176 14.80 1.64 11.08
C PHE A 176 15.86 2.75 11.18
N ASP A 177 17.03 2.55 10.59
CA ASP A 177 18.06 3.60 10.49
C ASP A 177 17.54 4.84 9.74
N LEU A 178 16.86 4.66 8.61
CA LEU A 178 16.24 5.76 7.87
C LEU A 178 15.16 6.49 8.71
N ALA A 179 14.43 5.73 9.53
CA ALA A 179 13.44 6.29 10.46
C ALA A 179 14.07 7.14 11.57
N PHE A 180 15.39 7.09 11.76
CA PHE A 180 16.06 8.08 12.61
C PHE A 180 16.09 9.49 12.00
N GLU A 181 15.98 9.61 10.69
CA GLU A 181 16.09 10.89 9.97
C GLU A 181 14.73 11.40 9.50
N LYS A 182 13.89 10.52 8.94
CA LYS A 182 12.56 10.86 8.44
C LYS A 182 11.63 9.65 8.37
N SER A 183 10.34 9.88 8.21
CA SER A 183 9.38 8.79 8.00
C SER A 183 9.75 7.95 6.77
N VAL A 184 9.35 6.68 6.79
CA VAL A 184 9.72 5.67 5.80
C VAL A 184 8.48 4.94 5.30
N LEU A 185 8.28 4.87 3.99
CA LEU A 185 7.31 3.98 3.36
C LEU A 185 8.03 2.70 2.91
N VAL A 186 7.55 1.55 3.34
CA VAL A 186 8.12 0.24 2.99
C VAL A 186 7.11 -0.56 2.19
N ASN A 187 7.39 -0.80 0.91
CA ASN A 187 6.63 -1.74 0.10
C ASN A 187 7.10 -3.17 0.38
N LEU A 188 6.27 -3.97 1.06
CA LEU A 188 6.64 -5.34 1.43
C LEU A 188 6.31 -6.36 0.33
N PRO A 189 7.11 -7.44 0.18
CA PRO A 189 6.77 -8.54 -0.71
C PRO A 189 5.57 -9.36 -0.18
N ALA A 190 5.07 -10.29 -1.00
CA ALA A 190 4.12 -11.30 -0.53
C ALA A 190 4.82 -12.32 0.40
N GLN A 191 4.06 -12.94 1.30
CA GLN A 191 4.52 -14.02 2.20
C GLN A 191 5.74 -13.65 3.05
N VAL A 192 5.75 -12.43 3.61
CA VAL A 192 6.89 -11.90 4.37
C VAL A 192 6.59 -11.74 5.87
N TYR A 193 5.36 -12.04 6.27
CA TYR A 193 4.87 -11.84 7.63
C TYR A 193 5.81 -12.36 8.72
N SER A 194 6.25 -13.61 8.63
CA SER A 194 7.14 -14.20 9.63
C SER A 194 8.43 -13.40 9.80
N ASN A 195 9.01 -12.93 8.70
CA ASN A 195 10.31 -12.28 8.69
C ASN A 195 10.19 -10.85 9.22
N VAL A 196 9.12 -10.13 8.83
CA VAL A 196 8.81 -8.79 9.38
C VAL A 196 8.49 -8.89 10.88
N THR A 197 7.67 -9.86 11.28
CA THR A 197 7.31 -10.05 12.69
C THR A 197 8.51 -10.42 13.55
N ASN A 198 9.36 -11.34 13.07
CA ASN A 198 10.61 -11.66 13.73
C ASN A 198 11.53 -10.45 13.85
N TRP A 199 11.68 -9.65 12.79
CA TRP A 199 12.50 -8.45 12.80
C TRP A 199 12.03 -7.43 13.83
N ILE A 200 10.72 -7.19 13.95
CA ILE A 200 10.15 -6.27 14.94
C ILE A 200 10.30 -6.81 16.36
N GLN A 201 9.85 -8.05 16.61
CA GLN A 201 9.73 -8.60 17.97
C GLN A 201 11.07 -8.99 18.58
N ARG A 202 11.98 -9.62 17.81
CA ARG A 202 13.28 -10.08 18.35
C ARG A 202 14.20 -8.92 18.72
N ASN A 203 14.07 -7.80 18.02
CA ASN A 203 14.86 -6.59 18.26
C ASN A 203 14.11 -5.56 19.12
N ASP A 204 12.91 -5.89 19.62
CA ASP A 204 12.06 -5.01 20.42
C ASP A 204 11.87 -3.61 19.79
N LEU A 205 11.68 -3.56 18.46
CA LEU A 205 11.71 -2.31 17.69
C LEU A 205 10.55 -1.37 18.04
N VAL A 206 9.44 -1.90 18.57
CA VAL A 206 8.34 -1.07 19.08
C VAL A 206 8.82 -0.23 20.26
N ASN A 207 9.47 -0.86 21.26
CA ASN A 207 9.95 -0.13 22.43
C ASN A 207 11.10 0.80 22.06
N LEU A 208 12.05 0.31 21.26
CA LEU A 208 13.14 1.14 20.73
C LEU A 208 12.60 2.34 19.94
N GLY A 209 11.55 2.13 19.14
CA GLY A 209 10.88 3.20 18.40
C GLY A 209 10.27 4.22 19.33
N ARG A 210 9.54 3.78 20.37
CA ARG A 210 8.95 4.67 21.37
C ARG A 210 10.00 5.56 22.04
N ASP A 211 11.16 4.99 22.40
CA ASP A 211 12.27 5.72 23.02
C ASP A 211 12.89 6.78 22.07
N ASN A 212 12.74 6.59 20.75
CA ASN A 212 13.33 7.45 19.71
C ASN A 212 12.29 8.23 18.90
N SER A 213 11.04 8.31 19.39
CA SER A 213 9.89 8.95 18.72
C SER A 213 9.60 8.40 17.31
N ILE A 214 9.83 7.11 17.10
CA ILE A 214 9.52 6.37 15.87
C ILE A 214 8.30 5.49 16.12
N LYS A 215 7.28 5.59 15.27
CA LYS A 215 6.07 4.76 15.33
C LYS A 215 6.01 3.81 14.13
N PHE A 216 5.28 2.71 14.30
CA PHE A 216 4.95 1.81 13.20
C PHE A 216 3.48 1.95 12.82
N ILE A 217 3.22 1.96 11.53
CA ILE A 217 1.87 1.84 10.97
C ILE A 217 1.89 0.73 9.94
N LYS A 218 0.99 -0.24 10.10
CA LYS A 218 0.84 -1.35 9.17
C LYS A 218 -0.42 -1.19 8.34
N TRP A 219 -0.25 -0.87 7.07
CA TRP A 219 -1.31 -0.74 6.08
C TRP A 219 -1.53 -2.09 5.41
N PHE A 220 -2.58 -2.80 5.82
CA PHE A 220 -2.90 -4.11 5.32
C PHE A 220 -3.88 -4.02 4.13
N VAL A 221 -3.35 -4.16 2.91
CA VAL A 221 -4.10 -4.15 1.65
C VAL A 221 -4.84 -5.47 1.48
N CYS A 222 -6.12 -5.46 1.83
CA CYS A 222 -7.00 -6.62 1.77
C CYS A 222 -7.70 -6.73 0.40
N MET A 223 -7.77 -7.96 -0.13
CA MET A 223 -8.43 -8.26 -1.40
C MET A 223 -9.87 -8.80 -1.27
N GLY A 224 -10.45 -8.78 -0.06
CA GLY A 224 -11.85 -9.18 0.17
C GLY A 224 -12.09 -10.68 0.39
N GLY A 225 -11.05 -11.51 0.45
CA GLY A 225 -11.17 -12.93 0.75
C GLY A 225 -10.92 -13.27 2.22
N VAL A 226 -11.58 -14.33 2.73
CA VAL A 226 -11.47 -14.80 4.13
C VAL A 226 -10.01 -14.98 4.58
N ASP A 227 -9.18 -15.64 3.79
CA ASP A 227 -7.77 -15.81 4.16
C ASP A 227 -7.04 -14.46 4.31
N SER A 228 -7.37 -13.47 3.46
CA SER A 228 -6.76 -12.14 3.52
C SER A 228 -7.12 -11.44 4.83
N VAL A 229 -8.36 -11.61 5.28
CA VAL A 229 -8.83 -11.11 6.59
C VAL A 229 -8.14 -11.87 7.72
N ASN A 230 -7.99 -13.19 7.62
CA ASN A 230 -7.32 -13.98 8.66
C ASN A 230 -5.85 -13.59 8.85
N PHE A 231 -5.12 -13.25 7.78
CA PHE A 231 -3.76 -12.69 7.90
C PHE A 231 -3.74 -11.34 8.61
N PHE A 232 -4.73 -10.49 8.36
CA PHE A 232 -4.88 -9.23 9.09
C PHE A 232 -5.15 -9.47 10.58
N LEU A 233 -6.10 -10.36 10.91
CA LEU A 233 -6.44 -10.73 12.28
C LEU A 233 -5.24 -11.34 13.03
N GLN A 234 -4.45 -12.18 12.35
CA GLN A 234 -3.18 -12.67 12.91
C GLN A 234 -2.23 -11.53 13.25
N SER A 235 -2.11 -10.54 12.37
CA SER A 235 -1.29 -9.35 12.63
C SER A 235 -1.80 -8.49 13.78
N LEU A 236 -3.12 -8.44 14.02
CA LEU A 236 -3.68 -7.79 15.21
C LEU A 236 -3.36 -8.59 16.47
N ASN A 237 -3.44 -9.91 16.43
CA ASN A 237 -3.13 -10.75 17.58
C ASN A 237 -1.64 -10.63 18.02
N ASP A 238 -0.72 -10.53 17.05
CA ASP A 238 0.72 -10.54 17.35
C ASP A 238 1.28 -9.17 17.78
N PHE A 239 0.63 -8.07 17.39
CA PHE A 239 1.09 -6.70 17.68
C PHE A 239 0.10 -5.87 18.50
N GLY A 240 -1.17 -6.25 18.54
CA GLY A 240 -2.23 -5.48 19.19
C GLY A 240 -2.17 -4.00 18.85
N ASN A 241 -2.22 -3.16 19.89
CA ASN A 241 -2.17 -1.71 19.77
C ASN A 241 -0.75 -1.14 19.91
N ASP A 242 0.29 -1.98 19.93
CA ASP A 242 1.69 -1.53 19.92
C ASP A 242 2.10 -0.97 18.55
N ILE A 243 1.40 -1.39 17.50
CA ILE A 243 1.49 -0.87 16.13
C ILE A 243 0.10 -0.40 15.73
N ILE A 244 0.00 0.67 14.95
CA ILE A 244 -1.29 1.11 14.39
C ILE A 244 -1.57 0.28 13.14
N HIS A 245 -2.74 -0.36 13.07
CA HIS A 245 -3.14 -1.12 11.89
C HIS A 245 -4.19 -0.35 11.09
N VAL A 246 -4.05 -0.38 9.77
CA VAL A 246 -5.04 0.12 8.82
C VAL A 246 -5.49 -1.03 7.94
N PHE A 247 -6.76 -1.41 8.05
CA PHE A 247 -7.40 -2.36 7.16
C PHE A 247 -7.82 -1.64 5.87
N VAL A 248 -7.04 -1.80 4.82
CA VAL A 248 -7.26 -1.15 3.53
C VAL A 248 -8.12 -2.04 2.65
N ARG A 249 -9.36 -1.63 2.42
CA ARG A 249 -10.31 -2.30 1.54
C ARG A 249 -10.03 -1.93 0.09
N ASN A 250 -9.42 -2.84 -0.66
CA ASN A 250 -9.13 -2.61 -2.07
C ASN A 250 -10.39 -2.80 -2.94
N GLN A 251 -11.07 -1.69 -3.22
CA GLN A 251 -12.30 -1.66 -4.03
C GLN A 251 -12.07 -2.04 -5.50
N GLY A 252 -10.81 -2.13 -5.93
CA GLY A 252 -10.44 -2.64 -7.25
C GLY A 252 -10.50 -4.17 -7.38
N LEU A 253 -10.48 -4.90 -6.26
CA LEU A 253 -10.48 -6.37 -6.22
C LEU A 253 -11.73 -6.97 -5.58
N CYS A 254 -12.42 -6.21 -4.72
CA CYS A 254 -13.65 -6.62 -4.08
C CYS A 254 -14.58 -5.41 -3.98
N ASP A 255 -15.79 -5.54 -4.51
CA ASP A 255 -16.83 -4.50 -4.55
C ASP A 255 -17.96 -4.74 -3.54
N ASP A 256 -17.99 -5.89 -2.87
CA ASP A 256 -18.92 -6.20 -1.77
C ASP A 256 -18.17 -6.68 -0.53
N TRP A 257 -18.18 -5.84 0.50
CA TRP A 257 -17.50 -6.09 1.79
C TRP A 257 -18.46 -6.56 2.89
N GLU A 258 -19.75 -6.73 2.60
CA GLU A 258 -20.75 -7.01 3.62
C GLU A 258 -20.49 -8.34 4.33
N TYR A 259 -20.06 -9.35 3.58
CA TYR A 259 -19.67 -10.63 4.15
C TYR A 259 -18.56 -10.49 5.21
N ILE A 260 -17.53 -9.67 4.94
CA ILE A 260 -16.42 -9.44 5.87
C ILE A 260 -16.89 -8.68 7.11
N LYS A 261 -17.73 -7.65 6.93
CA LYS A 261 -18.29 -6.90 8.07
C LYS A 261 -19.08 -7.80 9.00
N GLU A 262 -19.75 -8.82 8.45
CA GLU A 262 -20.57 -9.77 9.20
C GLU A 262 -19.78 -10.94 9.81
N MET A 263 -18.49 -11.10 9.48
CA MET A 263 -17.63 -12.13 10.08
C MET A 263 -17.51 -11.91 11.60
N PRO A 264 -17.84 -12.91 12.44
CA PRO A 264 -17.75 -12.78 13.90
C PRO A 264 -16.37 -12.37 14.39
N GLU A 265 -15.32 -12.91 13.78
CA GLU A 265 -13.93 -12.63 14.14
C GLU A 265 -13.53 -11.18 13.78
N PHE A 266 -14.05 -10.66 12.66
CA PHE A 266 -13.80 -9.27 12.27
C PHE A 266 -14.57 -8.29 13.16
N LYS A 267 -15.82 -8.62 13.53
CA LYS A 267 -16.61 -7.85 14.51
C LYS A 267 -15.92 -7.80 15.87
N SER A 268 -15.47 -8.95 16.40
CA SER A 268 -14.70 -9.00 17.65
C SER A 268 -13.47 -8.11 17.55
N ALA A 269 -12.72 -8.18 16.43
CA ALA A 269 -11.53 -7.37 16.27
C ALA A 269 -11.80 -5.85 16.29
N ILE A 270 -12.95 -5.39 15.81
CA ILE A 270 -13.35 -3.96 15.89
C ILE A 270 -13.51 -3.52 17.34
N ASP A 271 -14.05 -4.40 18.20
CA ASP A 271 -14.25 -4.11 19.62
C ASP A 271 -12.95 -4.26 20.43
N ASP A 272 -12.08 -5.20 20.02
CA ASP A 272 -10.87 -5.58 20.76
C ASP A 272 -9.64 -4.69 20.42
N TYR A 273 -9.58 -4.11 19.22
CA TYR A 273 -8.42 -3.39 18.70
C TYR A 273 -8.77 -2.04 18.10
N ASN A 274 -7.85 -1.07 18.21
CA ASN A 274 -8.03 0.29 17.68
C ASN A 274 -7.47 0.41 16.25
N PHE A 275 -7.92 -0.44 15.33
CA PHE A 275 -7.51 -0.35 13.92
C PHE A 275 -8.43 0.56 13.10
N ILE A 276 -7.88 1.15 12.04
CA ILE A 276 -8.61 2.03 11.13
C ILE A 276 -9.05 1.24 9.90
N VAL A 277 -10.26 1.50 9.40
CA VAL A 277 -10.72 0.97 8.10
C VAL A 277 -10.66 2.07 7.07
N MET A 278 -9.99 1.82 5.95
CA MET A 278 -9.85 2.76 4.83
C MET A 278 -10.35 2.11 3.53
N ASP A 279 -11.09 2.87 2.71
CA ASP A 279 -11.42 2.47 1.35
C ASP A 279 -10.36 2.97 0.36
N PHE A 280 -9.73 2.03 -0.34
CA PHE A 280 -8.85 2.33 -1.46
C PHE A 280 -9.63 2.17 -2.76
N PRO A 281 -9.85 3.25 -3.53
CA PRO A 281 -10.83 3.26 -4.61
C PRO A 281 -10.41 2.36 -5.78
N LYS A 282 -11.39 1.96 -6.58
CA LYS A 282 -11.16 1.21 -7.81
C LYS A 282 -10.50 2.11 -8.86
N PHE A 283 -9.36 1.65 -9.40
CA PHE A 283 -8.76 2.28 -10.56
C PHE A 283 -9.35 1.72 -11.87
N PRO A 284 -9.64 2.56 -12.87
CA PRO A 284 -10.11 2.12 -14.18
C PRO A 284 -9.15 1.14 -14.87
N PHE A 285 -9.67 -0.01 -15.32
CA PHE A 285 -8.87 -1.14 -15.79
C PHE A 285 -7.91 -0.81 -16.94
N TRP A 286 -8.38 -0.06 -17.95
CA TRP A 286 -7.57 0.24 -19.14
C TRP A 286 -6.40 1.16 -18.80
N GLU A 287 -6.67 2.23 -18.05
CA GLU A 287 -5.68 3.18 -17.59
C GLU A 287 -4.63 2.51 -16.70
N ARG A 288 -5.04 1.59 -15.82
CA ARG A 288 -4.12 0.84 -14.95
C ARG A 288 -3.08 0.10 -15.79
N ASN A 289 -3.56 -0.75 -16.70
CA ASN A 289 -2.69 -1.60 -17.51
C ASN A 289 -1.80 -0.77 -18.44
N MET A 290 -2.29 0.39 -18.92
CA MET A 290 -1.48 1.30 -19.72
C MET A 290 -0.34 1.92 -18.90
N ILE A 291 -0.65 2.44 -17.71
CA ILE A 291 0.34 3.04 -16.80
C ILE A 291 1.38 2.01 -16.37
N ASP A 292 0.95 0.80 -16.03
CA ASP A 292 1.85 -0.30 -15.65
C ASP A 292 2.75 -0.72 -16.82
N ARG A 293 2.19 -0.84 -18.04
CA ARG A 293 2.97 -1.15 -19.24
C ARG A 293 4.03 -0.10 -19.55
N LEU A 294 3.70 1.18 -19.32
CA LEU A 294 4.62 2.29 -19.56
C LEU A 294 5.68 2.40 -18.45
N GLY A 295 5.43 1.84 -17.26
CA GLY A 295 6.35 1.92 -16.12
C GLY A 295 6.54 3.36 -15.63
N ILE A 296 5.47 4.15 -15.63
CA ILE A 296 5.51 5.59 -15.31
C ILE A 296 4.71 5.95 -14.06
N THR A 297 5.04 7.10 -13.47
CA THR A 297 4.28 7.70 -12.35
C THR A 297 2.90 8.16 -12.83
N PHE A 298 1.97 8.44 -11.89
CA PHE A 298 0.66 8.95 -12.28
C PHE A 298 0.74 10.36 -12.86
N ASP A 299 1.66 11.19 -12.37
CA ASP A 299 1.94 12.52 -12.93
C ASP A 299 2.43 12.44 -14.37
N MET A 300 3.37 11.53 -14.65
CA MET A 300 3.83 11.26 -16.01
C MET A 300 2.69 10.75 -16.90
N ALA A 301 1.80 9.90 -16.37
CA ALA A 301 0.63 9.42 -17.10
C ALA A 301 -0.34 10.56 -17.47
N ILE A 302 -0.58 11.50 -16.54
CA ILE A 302 -1.40 12.70 -16.78
C ILE A 302 -0.76 13.61 -17.84
N ALA A 303 0.57 13.64 -17.95
CA ALA A 303 1.27 14.37 -18.99
C ALA A 303 1.38 13.60 -20.32
N HIS A 304 1.23 12.27 -20.32
CA HIS A 304 1.59 11.41 -21.45
C HIS A 304 0.74 11.68 -22.71
N PRO A 305 1.32 11.76 -23.92
CA PRO A 305 0.59 12.07 -25.16
C PRO A 305 -0.34 10.95 -25.64
N GLU A 306 -0.05 9.69 -25.28
CA GLU A 306 -0.90 8.54 -25.65
C GLU A 306 -2.21 8.49 -24.84
N LEU A 307 -2.19 9.02 -23.60
CA LEU A 307 -3.41 9.15 -22.81
C LEU A 307 -4.20 10.37 -23.32
N LYS A 308 -5.41 10.13 -23.82
CA LYS A 308 -6.31 11.21 -24.25
C LYS A 308 -6.96 11.90 -23.04
N VAL A 309 -7.72 12.95 -23.31
CA VAL A 309 -8.34 13.81 -22.28
C VAL A 309 -9.14 13.01 -21.25
N ILE A 310 -9.96 12.04 -21.69
CA ILE A 310 -10.81 11.24 -20.81
C ILE A 310 -10.00 10.29 -19.90
N PRO A 311 -9.06 9.46 -20.42
CA PRO A 311 -8.14 8.70 -19.57
C PRO A 311 -7.42 9.56 -18.53
N LYS A 312 -6.90 10.73 -18.93
CA LYS A 312 -6.23 11.66 -18.00
C LYS A 312 -7.16 12.13 -16.89
N GLN A 313 -8.41 12.45 -17.22
CA GLN A 313 -9.41 12.85 -16.22
C GLN A 313 -9.74 11.70 -15.26
N ARG A 314 -9.79 10.45 -15.75
CA ARG A 314 -10.01 9.26 -14.91
C ARG A 314 -8.88 9.05 -13.90
N VAL A 315 -7.62 9.23 -14.31
CA VAL A 315 -6.47 9.18 -13.39
C VAL A 315 -6.61 10.26 -12.31
N LYS A 316 -6.89 11.51 -12.70
CA LYS A 316 -7.07 12.63 -11.75
C LYS A 316 -8.21 12.38 -10.76
N ASN A 317 -9.35 11.86 -11.24
CA ASN A 317 -10.49 11.55 -10.39
C ASN A 317 -10.15 10.46 -9.37
N PHE A 318 -9.45 9.40 -9.80
CA PHE A 318 -8.98 8.38 -8.89
C PHE A 318 -8.06 8.96 -7.81
N LEU A 319 -7.03 9.72 -8.20
CA LEU A 319 -6.08 10.29 -7.23
C LEU A 319 -6.78 11.19 -6.23
N LYS A 320 -7.73 12.02 -6.68
CA LYS A 320 -8.55 12.85 -5.79
C LYS A 320 -9.26 12.03 -4.72
N VAL A 321 -9.88 10.91 -5.08
CA VAL A 321 -10.59 10.05 -4.13
C VAL A 321 -9.61 9.30 -3.23
N ALA A 322 -8.53 8.75 -3.79
CA ALA A 322 -7.54 7.99 -3.03
C ALA A 322 -6.81 8.88 -2.00
N TYR A 323 -6.46 10.11 -2.38
CA TYR A 323 -5.83 11.09 -1.50
C TYR A 323 -6.78 11.51 -0.38
N ALA A 324 -8.06 11.72 -0.69
CA ALA A 324 -9.06 12.01 0.34
C ALA A 324 -9.18 10.84 1.35
N SER A 325 -9.17 9.59 0.87
CA SER A 325 -9.17 8.42 1.76
C SER A 325 -7.91 8.35 2.63
N LEU A 326 -6.73 8.66 2.09
CA LEU A 326 -5.46 8.67 2.85
C LEU A 326 -5.46 9.78 3.89
N ALA A 327 -5.85 11.00 3.50
CA ALA A 327 -5.97 12.16 4.37
C ALA A 327 -6.93 11.91 5.53
N ALA A 328 -8.07 11.24 5.27
CA ALA A 328 -9.09 10.93 6.27
C ALA A 328 -8.60 9.96 7.37
N THR A 329 -7.46 9.28 7.18
CA THR A 329 -6.85 8.48 8.25
C THR A 329 -6.13 9.34 9.28
N GLU A 330 -5.74 10.57 8.93
CA GLU A 330 -4.93 11.50 9.74
C GLU A 330 -3.53 10.94 10.11
N LEU A 331 -3.07 9.88 9.45
CA LEU A 331 -1.80 9.21 9.74
C LEU A 331 -0.62 9.74 8.91
N ILE A 332 -0.87 10.66 7.98
CA ILE A 332 0.11 11.22 7.04
C ILE A 332 -0.12 12.73 7.04
N GLN A 333 0.80 13.49 7.64
CA GLN A 333 0.64 14.93 7.90
C GLN A 333 1.91 15.70 7.59
#